data_AF-A0A8H8XL35-F1
#
_entry.id   AF-A0A8H8XL35-F1
#
_cell.length_a   1.000
_cell.length_b   1.000
_cell.length_c   1.000
_cell.angle_alpha   90.00
_cell.angle_beta   90.00
_cell.angle_gamma   90.00
#
_symmetry.space_group_name_H-M   'P 1'
#
loop_
_entity.id
_entity.type
_entity.pdbx_description
1 polymer ?
#
loop_
_entity_poly.entity_id
_entity_poly.type
_entity_poly.pdbx_seq_one_letter_code
_entity_poly.pdbx_strand_id
1 'polypeptide(L)'
;MRTLTRSAFDVQRRVGKRAALPTGERLENAARFSTGWPSPLRLPAARQRGFTLVELILVIVLSAIVGVMVSTVLTRPLEGFVAQSRRAELVDIGATALNRMQRDIRMAVPGSLRLSPDGQALELLLIHSAGRYLANRADGVSLSFAASSSADCRGPLVAGVPACNVLQVLAPDFQPPASAWLVVASTPFSWTPSNPGNITPTGTVFTRLADSVDFPGISLIRVAPPGGSFAFAAVSAQRRIYFADRVVGYRCMGDGRLLRYEHDQLQATLPAALPSTGRLQADRVTGCDFRFADGLASLRLDIGAAGESIRLAQQVQVSNAP
;
A
#
# COMPACT_ATOMS: atom_id res chain seq x y z
N MET A 1 32.91 -7.21 45.60
CA MET A 1 33.87 -6.11 45.90
C MET A 1 33.77 -5.09 44.77
N ARG A 2 33.31 -3.86 45.09
CA ARG A 2 33.31 -2.60 44.29
C ARG A 2 32.61 -2.59 42.90
N THR A 3 31.44 -1.95 42.70
CA THR A 3 31.16 -0.49 42.47
C THR A 3 32.00 0.10 41.31
N LEU A 4 31.47 0.69 40.23
CA LEU A 4 30.62 1.90 40.14
C LEU A 4 30.03 2.15 38.72
N THR A 5 28.81 2.75 38.69
CA THR A 5 28.25 3.84 37.80
C THR A 5 28.23 3.72 36.26
N ARG A 6 27.10 3.82 35.51
CA ARG A 6 25.97 4.79 35.35
C ARG A 6 26.14 5.74 34.14
N SER A 7 25.23 5.67 33.15
CA SER A 7 24.63 6.78 32.37
C SER A 7 23.75 6.17 31.24
N ALA A 8 22.42 6.03 31.34
CA ALA A 8 21.34 7.03 31.27
C ALA A 8 21.21 7.77 29.92
N PHE A 9 20.20 7.41 29.11
CA PHE A 9 19.31 8.33 28.38
C PHE A 9 18.12 7.51 27.82
N ASP A 10 16.97 7.60 28.51
CA ASP A 10 15.71 6.97 28.11
C ASP A 10 14.63 8.05 28.00
N VAL A 11 13.83 7.96 26.95
CA VAL A 11 12.97 9.03 26.42
C VAL A 11 11.62 9.06 27.14
N GLN A 12 11.27 10.23 27.65
CA GLN A 12 10.09 10.49 28.48
C GLN A 12 8.74 10.25 27.77
N ARG A 13 7.88 9.40 28.37
CA ARG A 13 6.41 9.44 28.21
C ARG A 13 5.81 10.42 29.21
N ARG A 14 5.03 11.40 28.73
CA ARG A 14 4.18 12.26 29.59
C ARG A 14 2.85 11.56 29.87
N VAL A 15 2.61 11.25 31.15
CA VAL A 15 1.29 10.90 31.71
C VAL A 15 0.84 12.06 32.61
N GLY A 16 -0.42 12.45 32.49
CA GLY A 16 -1.01 13.62 33.13
C GLY A 16 -1.01 13.59 34.67
N LYS A 17 -0.71 14.74 35.27
CA LYS A 17 -0.83 15.00 36.71
C LYS A 17 -2.13 15.77 36.99
N ARG A 18 -2.98 15.20 37.85
CA ARG A 18 -4.03 15.90 38.59
C ARG A 18 -3.37 16.72 39.71
N ALA A 19 -3.74 17.99 39.84
CA ALA A 19 -3.27 18.87 40.91
C ALA A 19 -4.18 18.74 42.14
N ALA A 20 -3.54 18.55 43.30
CA ALA A 20 -4.14 18.55 44.63
C ALA A 20 -4.11 19.96 45.24
N LEU A 21 -5.10 20.28 46.08
CA LEU A 21 -5.17 21.52 46.85
C LEU A 21 -4.15 21.54 48.00
N PRO A 22 -3.59 22.71 48.39
CA PRO A 22 -2.88 22.86 49.63
C PRO A 22 -3.75 23.42 50.76
N THR A 23 -3.63 22.78 51.91
CA THR A 23 -4.11 23.22 53.22
C THR A 23 -3.16 24.22 53.87
N GLY A 24 -3.75 25.33 54.34
CA GLY A 24 -3.48 26.00 55.63
C GLY A 24 -2.08 26.53 55.94
N GLU A 25 -1.96 27.85 56.03
CA GLU A 25 -1.15 28.47 57.08
C GLU A 25 -1.81 29.75 57.63
N ARG A 26 -1.84 29.80 58.97
CA ARG A 26 -2.33 30.87 59.84
C ARG A 26 -1.33 32.02 59.86
N LEU A 27 -1.81 33.27 59.71
CA LEU A 27 -1.21 34.41 60.38
C LEU A 27 -2.32 35.26 61.01
N GLU A 28 -2.30 35.28 62.34
CA GLU A 28 -3.00 36.21 63.18
C GLU A 28 -2.42 37.61 62.97
N ASN A 29 -3.26 38.58 62.65
CA ASN A 29 -3.01 39.97 63.02
C ASN A 29 -4.34 40.70 63.15
N ALA A 30 -4.76 40.82 64.40
CA ALA A 30 -5.88 41.64 64.83
C ALA A 30 -5.44 43.10 64.88
N ALA A 31 -5.93 43.91 63.94
CA ALA A 31 -6.00 45.35 64.10
C ALA A 31 -7.45 45.81 63.88
N ARG A 32 -8.01 46.33 64.97
CA ARG A 32 -9.30 47.01 65.11
C ARG A 32 -9.68 47.78 63.85
N PHE A 33 -10.77 47.36 63.19
CA PHE A 33 -11.55 48.24 62.34
C PHE A 33 -12.98 48.31 62.88
N SER A 34 -13.36 49.55 63.18
CA SER A 34 -14.67 49.95 63.66
C SER A 34 -15.79 49.37 62.79
N THR A 35 -16.78 48.80 63.46
CA THR A 35 -18.09 48.45 62.88
C THR A 35 -18.79 49.72 62.39
N GLY A 36 -18.66 50.00 61.10
CA GLY A 36 -19.35 51.07 60.40
C GLY A 36 -19.58 50.67 58.95
N TRP A 37 -20.40 49.64 58.72
CA TRP A 37 -20.83 49.28 57.37
C TRP A 37 -21.78 50.38 56.86
N PRO A 38 -21.49 51.03 55.73
CA PRO A 38 -22.48 51.88 55.09
C PRO A 38 -23.67 50.99 54.68
N SER A 39 -24.86 51.48 54.98
CA SER A 39 -26.15 50.88 54.63
C SER A 39 -26.17 50.40 53.18
N PRO A 40 -26.81 49.26 52.87
CA PRO A 40 -26.93 48.79 51.49
C PRO A 40 -27.63 49.87 50.67
N LEU A 41 -26.92 50.42 49.68
CA LEU A 41 -27.53 51.22 48.63
C LEU A 41 -28.56 50.32 47.93
N ARG A 42 -29.84 50.57 48.24
CA ARG A 42 -30.97 49.95 47.54
C ARG A 42 -30.90 50.40 46.09
N LEU A 43 -30.39 49.52 45.21
CA LEU A 43 -30.61 49.66 43.77
C LEU A 43 -32.13 49.74 43.55
N PRO A 44 -32.63 50.73 42.80
CA PRO A 44 -34.04 50.77 42.47
C PRO A 44 -34.43 49.46 41.81
N ALA A 45 -35.45 48.79 42.36
CA ALA A 45 -36.03 47.60 41.75
C ALA A 45 -36.42 47.96 40.31
N ALA A 46 -35.77 47.32 39.32
CA ALA A 46 -36.16 47.43 37.94
C ALA A 46 -37.62 46.97 37.86
N ARG A 47 -38.52 47.94 37.65
CA ARG A 47 -39.95 47.70 37.51
C ARG A 47 -40.12 46.82 36.29
N GLN A 48 -40.44 45.54 36.51
CA GLN A 48 -40.77 44.62 35.42
C GLN A 48 -41.98 45.19 34.68
N ARG A 49 -41.71 45.80 33.52
CA ARG A 49 -42.75 46.18 32.57
C ARG A 49 -43.21 44.87 31.93
N GLY A 50 -44.41 44.41 32.27
CA GLY A 50 -45.03 43.25 31.64
C GLY A 50 -45.28 43.55 30.15
N PHE A 51 -45.06 42.53 29.32
CA PHE A 51 -45.39 42.58 27.89
C PHE A 51 -46.91 42.61 27.70
N THR A 52 -47.38 43.40 26.74
CA THR A 52 -48.78 43.36 26.33
C THR A 52 -49.04 42.12 25.47
N LEU A 53 -50.27 41.58 25.51
CA LEU A 53 -50.67 40.45 24.67
C LEU A 53 -50.44 40.74 23.17
N VAL A 54 -50.63 42.00 22.75
CA VAL A 54 -50.39 42.45 21.38
C VAL A 54 -48.90 42.38 21.02
N GLU A 55 -48.02 42.80 21.93
CA GLU A 55 -46.57 42.76 21.71
C GLU A 55 -46.05 41.33 21.59
N LEU A 56 -46.59 40.39 22.39
CA LEU A 56 -46.27 38.97 22.26
C LEU A 56 -46.71 38.40 20.91
N ILE A 57 -47.93 38.72 20.46
CA ILE A 57 -48.44 38.26 19.16
C ILE A 57 -47.58 38.81 18.02
N LEU A 58 -47.18 40.08 18.09
CA LEU A 58 -46.31 40.69 17.08
C LEU A 58 -44.97 39.97 16.99
N VAL A 59 -44.35 39.65 18.14
CA VAL A 59 -43.05 38.97 18.19
C VAL A 59 -43.12 37.56 17.59
N ILE A 60 -44.14 36.76 17.91
CA ILE A 60 -44.25 35.40 17.34
C ILE A 60 -44.48 35.44 15.82
N VAL A 61 -45.30 36.39 15.33
CA VAL A 61 -45.59 36.54 13.89
C VAL A 61 -44.33 36.98 13.13
N LEU A 62 -43.63 37.99 13.63
CA LEU A 62 -42.39 38.46 13.01
C LEU A 62 -41.29 37.38 13.05
N SER A 63 -41.16 36.67 14.16
CA SER A 63 -40.18 35.59 14.31
C SER A 63 -40.48 34.44 13.34
N ALA A 64 -41.75 34.10 13.11
CA ALA A 64 -42.14 33.08 12.14
C ALA A 64 -41.77 33.47 10.71
N ILE A 65 -42.04 34.72 10.30
CA ILE A 65 -41.70 35.22 8.95
C ILE A 65 -40.18 35.19 8.73
N VAL A 66 -39.42 35.70 9.69
CA VAL A 66 -37.94 35.69 9.63
C VAL A 66 -37.42 34.26 9.61
N GLY A 67 -37.98 33.36 10.43
CA GLY A 67 -37.59 31.95 10.47
C GLY A 67 -37.74 31.24 9.12
N VAL A 68 -38.84 31.48 8.41
CA VAL A 68 -39.06 30.92 7.07
C VAL A 68 -38.07 31.51 6.05
N MET A 69 -37.84 32.82 6.08
CA MET A 69 -36.88 33.48 5.18
C MET A 69 -35.46 32.95 5.38
N VAL A 70 -35.01 32.88 6.63
CA VAL A 70 -33.68 32.35 6.99
C VAL A 70 -33.56 30.88 6.58
N SER A 71 -34.58 30.06 6.85
CA SER A 71 -34.61 28.64 6.46
C SER A 71 -34.40 28.46 4.95
N THR A 72 -35.19 29.16 4.13
CA THR A 72 -35.10 29.05 2.67
C THR A 72 -33.75 29.52 2.10
N VAL A 73 -33.11 30.51 2.73
CA VAL A 73 -31.78 31.00 2.35
C VAL A 73 -30.67 30.01 2.74
N LEU A 74 -30.75 29.37 3.91
CA LEU A 74 -29.69 28.47 4.40
C LEU A 74 -29.77 27.03 3.87
N THR A 75 -30.93 26.55 3.43
CA THR A 75 -31.06 25.16 2.95
C THR A 75 -30.15 24.87 1.77
N ARG A 76 -30.09 25.76 0.76
CA ARG A 76 -29.28 25.52 -0.46
C ARG A 76 -27.77 25.45 -0.18
N PRO A 77 -27.16 26.37 0.60
CA PRO A 77 -25.75 26.23 0.99
C PRO A 77 -25.44 24.95 1.75
N LEU A 78 -26.34 24.52 2.65
CA LEU A 78 -26.15 23.29 3.42
C LEU A 78 -26.24 22.04 2.54
N GLU A 79 -27.22 21.96 1.64
CA GLU A 79 -27.33 20.89 0.64
C GLU A 79 -26.09 20.83 -0.26
N GLY A 80 -25.60 21.99 -0.71
CA GLY A 80 -24.38 22.10 -1.50
C GLY A 80 -23.14 21.59 -0.75
N PHE A 81 -23.00 21.92 0.53
CA PHE A 81 -21.92 21.43 1.37
C PHE A 81 -21.96 19.90 1.52
N VAL A 82 -23.14 19.34 1.78
CA VAL A 82 -23.32 17.88 1.91
C VAL A 82 -23.05 17.17 0.58
N ALA A 83 -23.50 17.71 -0.55
CA ALA A 83 -23.21 17.16 -1.87
C ALA A 83 -21.70 17.19 -2.16
N GLN A 84 -21.02 18.29 -1.85
CA GLN A 84 -19.57 18.42 -2.05
C GLN A 84 -18.78 17.44 -1.17
N SER A 85 -19.18 17.27 0.09
CA SER A 85 -18.55 16.29 0.99
C SER A 85 -18.68 14.86 0.45
N ARG A 86 -19.86 14.50 -0.08
CA ARG A 86 -20.13 13.18 -0.67
C ARG A 86 -19.29 12.92 -1.91
N ARG A 87 -19.19 13.90 -2.81
CA ARG A 87 -18.32 13.80 -4.01
C ARG A 87 -16.86 13.63 -3.63
N ALA A 88 -16.38 14.39 -2.64
CA ALA A 88 -15.02 14.28 -2.16
C ALA A 88 -14.73 12.86 -1.61
N GLU A 89 -15.66 12.28 -0.86
CA GLU A 89 -15.56 10.91 -0.35
C GLU A 89 -15.48 9.87 -1.47
N LEU A 90 -16.36 9.96 -2.49
CA LEU A 90 -16.33 9.06 -3.64
C LEU A 90 -14.99 9.14 -4.39
N VAL A 91 -14.48 10.37 -4.60
CA VAL A 91 -13.20 10.61 -5.26
C VAL A 91 -12.06 9.99 -4.46
N ASP A 92 -12.05 10.19 -3.13
CA ASP A 92 -11.00 9.66 -2.25
C ASP A 92 -10.93 8.13 -2.29
N ILE A 93 -12.08 7.45 -2.27
CA ILE A 93 -12.16 5.98 -2.35
C ILE A 93 -11.55 5.47 -3.65
N GLY A 94 -12.01 5.99 -4.79
CA GLY A 94 -11.53 5.53 -6.09
C GLY A 94 -10.07 5.92 -6.35
N ALA A 95 -9.66 7.13 -5.95
CA ALA A 95 -8.28 7.59 -6.11
C ALA A 95 -7.31 6.80 -5.24
N THR A 96 -7.68 6.47 -4.00
CA THR A 96 -6.86 5.64 -3.11
C THR A 96 -6.65 4.25 -3.69
N ALA A 97 -7.72 3.62 -4.22
CA ALA A 97 -7.64 2.32 -4.87
C ALA A 97 -6.79 2.35 -6.15
N LEU A 98 -6.98 3.34 -7.03
CA LEU A 98 -6.20 3.47 -8.27
C LEU A 98 -4.72 3.77 -7.99
N ASN A 99 -4.41 4.61 -7.00
CA ASN A 99 -3.03 4.89 -6.59
C ASN A 99 -2.35 3.68 -5.94
N ARG A 100 -3.10 2.80 -5.27
CA ARG A 100 -2.58 1.51 -4.79
C ARG A 100 -2.27 0.59 -5.97
N MET A 101 -3.21 0.42 -6.90
CA MET A 101 -3.02 -0.40 -8.11
C MET A 101 -1.83 0.10 -8.94
N GLN A 102 -1.70 1.41 -9.15
CA GLN A 102 -0.56 1.98 -9.87
C GLN A 102 0.77 1.61 -9.22
N ARG A 103 0.87 1.68 -7.89
CA ARG A 103 2.11 1.34 -7.18
C ARG A 103 2.48 -0.12 -7.38
N ASP A 104 1.51 -1.03 -7.30
CA ASP A 104 1.74 -2.46 -7.54
C ASP A 104 2.14 -2.72 -9.01
N ILE A 105 1.49 -2.08 -9.98
CA ILE A 105 1.81 -2.19 -11.42
C ILE A 105 3.23 -1.70 -11.72
N ARG A 106 3.65 -0.59 -11.11
CA ARG A 106 5.04 -0.08 -11.28
C ARG A 106 6.10 -1.03 -10.70
N MET A 107 5.72 -1.87 -9.75
CA MET A 107 6.57 -2.92 -9.16
C MET A 107 6.31 -4.30 -9.76
N ALA A 108 5.60 -4.39 -10.88
CA ALA A 108 5.35 -5.65 -11.55
C ALA A 108 6.59 -6.15 -12.29
N VAL A 109 6.77 -7.47 -12.31
CA VAL A 109 7.71 -8.12 -13.23
C VAL A 109 7.27 -7.82 -14.66
N PRO A 110 8.20 -7.49 -15.58
CA PRO A 110 7.85 -7.11 -16.94
C PRO A 110 7.09 -8.19 -17.68
N GLY A 111 6.06 -7.80 -18.42
CA GLY A 111 5.24 -8.73 -19.20
C GLY A 111 4.37 -9.67 -18.34
N SER A 112 4.50 -9.66 -17.01
CA SER A 112 3.69 -10.54 -16.15
C SER A 112 2.24 -10.08 -16.04
N LEU A 113 1.93 -8.80 -16.26
CA LEU A 113 0.57 -8.31 -16.08
C LEU A 113 -0.41 -9.04 -17.01
N ARG A 114 -1.45 -9.62 -16.41
CA ARG A 114 -2.51 -10.33 -17.11
C ARG A 114 -3.87 -9.85 -16.63
N LEU A 115 -4.87 -9.96 -17.51
CA LEU A 115 -6.23 -9.48 -17.29
C LEU A 115 -7.22 -10.62 -17.45
N SER A 116 -8.34 -10.53 -16.74
CA SER A 116 -9.49 -11.36 -17.07
C SER A 116 -10.15 -10.88 -18.38
N PRO A 117 -10.76 -11.78 -19.17
CA PRO A 117 -11.41 -11.41 -20.43
C PRO A 117 -12.54 -10.38 -20.30
N ASP A 118 -13.19 -10.33 -19.14
CA ASP A 118 -14.27 -9.40 -18.78
C ASP A 118 -13.78 -8.04 -18.25
N GLY A 119 -12.46 -7.84 -18.12
CA GLY A 119 -11.85 -6.61 -17.62
C GLY A 119 -12.13 -6.31 -16.15
N GLN A 120 -12.65 -7.28 -15.38
CA GLN A 120 -13.00 -7.11 -13.96
C GLN A 120 -11.87 -7.49 -12.99
N ALA A 121 -10.83 -8.15 -13.49
CA ALA A 121 -9.70 -8.57 -12.68
C ALA A 121 -8.38 -8.43 -13.43
N LEU A 122 -7.33 -8.21 -12.64
CA LEU A 122 -5.95 -8.17 -13.11
C LEU A 122 -5.05 -8.88 -12.11
N GLU A 123 -3.98 -9.50 -12.60
CA GLU A 123 -2.91 -10.07 -11.78
C GLU A 123 -1.54 -9.70 -12.35
N LEU A 124 -0.55 -9.67 -11.45
CA LEU A 124 0.84 -9.41 -11.78
C LEU A 124 1.75 -10.16 -10.80
N LEU A 125 2.97 -10.47 -11.24
CA LEU A 125 4.04 -10.89 -10.32
C LEU A 125 4.65 -9.65 -9.70
N LEU A 126 4.66 -9.57 -8.38
CA LEU A 126 5.29 -8.44 -7.69
C LEU A 126 6.79 -8.70 -7.55
N ILE A 127 7.61 -7.72 -7.91
CA ILE A 127 9.06 -7.80 -7.73
C ILE A 127 9.38 -7.72 -6.23
N HIS A 128 10.04 -8.75 -5.71
CA HIS A 128 10.67 -8.73 -4.39
C HIS A 128 12.05 -8.07 -4.46
N SER A 129 12.88 -8.53 -5.40
CA SER A 129 14.23 -8.03 -5.65
C SER A 129 14.61 -8.21 -7.11
N ALA A 130 15.53 -7.40 -7.62
CA ALA A 130 15.99 -7.48 -9.01
C ALA A 130 17.48 -7.20 -9.07
N GLY A 131 18.12 -7.66 -10.15
CA GLY A 131 19.54 -7.45 -10.35
C GLY A 131 19.96 -7.66 -11.79
N ARG A 132 21.21 -7.31 -12.09
CA ARG A 132 21.86 -7.75 -13.31
C ARG A 132 22.61 -9.04 -13.05
N TYR A 133 22.69 -9.92 -14.04
CA TYR A 133 23.37 -11.20 -13.92
C TYR A 133 24.49 -11.40 -14.94
N LEU A 134 25.43 -12.29 -14.63
CA LEU A 134 26.31 -12.89 -15.63
C LEU A 134 25.75 -14.25 -16.07
N ALA A 135 25.72 -14.48 -17.37
CA ALA A 135 25.36 -15.77 -17.94
C ALA A 135 26.27 -16.86 -17.34
N ASN A 136 25.68 -18.00 -17.00
CA ASN A 136 26.40 -19.11 -16.38
C ASN A 136 26.68 -20.26 -17.36
N ARG A 137 26.49 -20.01 -18.67
CA ARG A 137 26.77 -20.93 -19.76
C ARG A 137 27.90 -20.43 -20.66
N ALA A 138 28.54 -21.36 -21.37
CA ALA A 138 29.68 -21.09 -22.24
C ALA A 138 29.35 -20.19 -23.44
N ASP A 139 28.08 -20.14 -23.84
CA ASP A 139 27.59 -19.22 -24.88
C ASP A 139 27.63 -17.73 -24.46
N GLY A 140 27.87 -17.46 -23.17
CA GLY A 140 28.02 -16.11 -22.63
C GLY A 140 26.71 -15.31 -22.51
N VAL A 141 25.56 -15.96 -22.77
CA VAL A 141 24.28 -15.28 -22.94
C VAL A 141 23.14 -15.96 -22.17
N SER A 142 23.06 -17.30 -22.17
CA SER A 142 21.93 -18.02 -21.57
C SER A 142 22.14 -18.35 -20.09
N LEU A 143 21.02 -18.61 -19.41
CA LEU A 143 20.98 -19.09 -18.03
C LEU A 143 20.43 -20.50 -17.97
N SER A 144 21.15 -21.40 -17.32
CA SER A 144 20.64 -22.74 -16.97
C SER A 144 21.25 -23.22 -15.69
N PHE A 145 20.43 -23.85 -14.86
CA PHE A 145 20.81 -24.41 -13.58
C PHE A 145 20.67 -25.91 -13.64
N ALA A 146 21.70 -26.62 -13.19
CA ALA A 146 21.70 -28.08 -13.04
C ALA A 146 22.51 -28.47 -11.81
N ALA A 147 22.09 -29.52 -11.12
CA ALA A 147 22.78 -30.02 -9.93
C ALA A 147 24.20 -30.55 -10.25
N SER A 148 24.38 -31.15 -11.43
CA SER A 148 25.68 -31.62 -11.91
C SER A 148 26.49 -30.49 -12.53
N SER A 149 27.80 -30.48 -12.28
CA SER A 149 28.77 -29.61 -12.96
C SER A 149 29.02 -30.09 -14.39
N SER A 150 29.31 -29.17 -15.31
CA SER A 150 29.70 -29.49 -16.69
C SER A 150 30.73 -28.48 -17.20
N ALA A 151 31.48 -28.87 -18.26
CA ALA A 151 32.44 -27.98 -18.90
C ALA A 151 31.79 -26.77 -19.59
N ASP A 152 30.49 -26.86 -19.91
CA ASP A 152 29.71 -25.78 -20.53
C ASP A 152 29.31 -24.69 -19.52
N CYS A 153 29.59 -24.87 -18.23
CA CYS A 153 29.22 -23.93 -17.20
C CYS A 153 30.29 -22.86 -16.99
N ARG A 154 29.86 -21.70 -16.49
CA ARG A 154 30.72 -20.53 -16.22
C ARG A 154 30.57 -20.03 -14.77
N GLY A 155 30.06 -20.86 -13.86
CA GLY A 155 30.04 -20.57 -12.43
C GLY A 155 31.41 -20.74 -11.76
N PRO A 156 31.52 -20.42 -10.46
CA PRO A 156 32.72 -20.68 -9.67
C PRO A 156 33.10 -22.17 -9.71
N LEU A 157 34.39 -22.46 -9.59
CA LEU A 157 34.91 -23.83 -9.64
C LEU A 157 34.48 -24.61 -8.39
N VAL A 158 33.85 -25.76 -8.61
CA VAL A 158 33.56 -26.77 -7.58
C VAL A 158 34.23 -28.06 -8.02
N ALA A 159 35.16 -28.58 -7.21
CA ALA A 159 36.01 -29.73 -7.57
C ALA A 159 36.74 -29.56 -8.92
N GLY A 160 37.17 -28.34 -9.25
CA GLY A 160 37.92 -28.04 -10.48
C GLY A 160 37.06 -27.88 -11.75
N VAL A 161 35.73 -28.00 -11.66
CA VAL A 161 34.79 -27.80 -12.79
C VAL A 161 33.85 -26.63 -12.47
N PRO A 162 33.51 -25.75 -13.44
CA PRO A 162 32.54 -24.68 -13.21
C PRO A 162 31.17 -25.20 -12.75
N ALA A 163 30.62 -24.61 -11.69
CA ALA A 163 29.30 -24.97 -11.19
C ALA A 163 28.18 -24.45 -12.10
N CYS A 164 27.20 -25.30 -12.41
CA CYS A 164 26.03 -24.94 -13.21
C CYS A 164 24.88 -24.36 -12.39
N ASN A 165 24.84 -24.64 -11.09
CA ASN A 165 23.78 -24.20 -10.18
C ASN A 165 24.08 -22.88 -9.46
N VAL A 166 25.03 -22.08 -9.94
CA VAL A 166 25.38 -20.80 -9.34
C VAL A 166 25.04 -19.66 -10.29
N LEU A 167 24.22 -18.74 -9.80
CA LEU A 167 23.89 -17.46 -10.40
C LEU A 167 24.83 -16.40 -9.86
N GLN A 168 25.38 -15.59 -10.77
CA GLN A 168 26.24 -14.46 -10.44
C GLN A 168 25.46 -13.16 -10.63
N VAL A 169 25.25 -12.42 -9.55
CA VAL A 169 24.49 -11.16 -9.56
C VAL A 169 25.45 -9.99 -9.39
N LEU A 170 25.41 -9.00 -10.28
CA LEU A 170 26.25 -7.80 -10.25
C LEU A 170 25.73 -6.80 -9.21
N ALA A 171 25.80 -7.19 -7.95
CA ALA A 171 25.57 -6.35 -6.79
C ALA A 171 26.31 -6.98 -5.60
N PRO A 172 27.12 -6.22 -4.84
CA PRO A 172 27.73 -6.72 -3.61
C PRO A 172 26.65 -6.98 -2.56
N ASP A 173 26.90 -7.96 -1.68
CA ASP A 173 26.01 -8.33 -0.57
C ASP A 173 24.53 -8.57 -0.93
N PHE A 174 24.24 -8.95 -2.17
CA PHE A 174 22.88 -9.22 -2.61
C PHE A 174 22.27 -10.40 -1.83
N GLN A 175 21.15 -10.14 -1.16
CA GLN A 175 20.40 -11.15 -0.41
C GLN A 175 19.16 -11.58 -1.23
N PRO A 176 19.16 -12.78 -1.84
CA PRO A 176 17.96 -13.30 -2.48
C PRO A 176 16.92 -13.72 -1.42
N PRO A 177 15.62 -13.71 -1.78
CA PRO A 177 14.62 -14.42 -0.98
C PRO A 177 14.94 -15.92 -0.92
N ALA A 178 14.69 -16.57 0.22
CA ALA A 178 15.01 -18.00 0.40
C ALA A 178 14.25 -18.91 -0.58
N SER A 179 13.00 -18.57 -0.88
CA SER A 179 12.14 -19.23 -1.87
C SER A 179 11.40 -18.18 -2.68
N ALA A 180 11.51 -18.26 -4.00
CA ALA A 180 10.84 -17.36 -4.93
C ALA A 180 10.82 -17.98 -6.33
N TRP A 181 10.24 -17.26 -7.28
CA TRP A 181 10.46 -17.48 -8.70
C TRP A 181 11.56 -16.55 -9.18
N LEU A 182 12.54 -17.11 -9.88
CA LEU A 182 13.49 -16.34 -10.68
C LEU A 182 12.88 -16.17 -12.07
N VAL A 183 12.81 -14.93 -12.51
CA VAL A 183 12.14 -14.54 -13.75
C VAL A 183 13.10 -13.79 -14.64
N VAL A 184 13.17 -14.23 -15.90
CA VAL A 184 13.78 -13.48 -16.99
C VAL A 184 12.64 -12.95 -17.85
N ALA A 185 12.52 -11.63 -17.88
CA ALA A 185 11.49 -10.97 -18.67
C ALA A 185 11.63 -11.34 -20.16
N SER A 186 10.54 -11.82 -20.74
CA SER A 186 10.44 -12.18 -22.16
C SER A 186 9.08 -11.78 -22.72
N THR A 187 9.00 -11.62 -24.04
CA THR A 187 7.75 -11.40 -24.77
C THR A 187 7.58 -12.51 -25.81
N PRO A 188 6.51 -13.32 -25.76
CA PRO A 188 5.46 -13.31 -24.74
C PRO A 188 5.97 -13.81 -23.37
N PHE A 189 5.29 -13.37 -22.31
CA PHE A 189 5.51 -13.88 -20.96
C PHE A 189 4.56 -15.05 -20.70
N SER A 190 5.11 -16.19 -20.28
CA SER A 190 4.31 -17.33 -19.82
C SER A 190 4.24 -17.36 -18.29
N TRP A 191 3.05 -17.62 -17.77
CA TRP A 191 2.80 -17.89 -16.35
C TRP A 191 2.94 -19.38 -16.01
N THR A 192 3.01 -20.25 -17.01
CA THR A 192 3.21 -21.68 -16.80
C THR A 192 4.70 -22.00 -16.77
N PRO A 193 5.23 -22.58 -15.68
CA PRO A 193 6.59 -23.06 -15.65
C PRO A 193 6.81 -24.11 -16.75
N SER A 194 7.81 -23.88 -17.58
CA SER A 194 8.30 -24.81 -18.58
C SER A 194 9.82 -24.91 -18.46
N ASN A 195 10.40 -26.05 -18.86
CA ASN A 195 11.84 -26.22 -18.90
C ASN A 195 12.25 -26.67 -20.31
N PRO A 196 12.74 -25.76 -21.18
CA PRO A 196 13.10 -24.37 -20.89
C PRO A 196 11.90 -23.41 -20.78
N GLY A 197 12.02 -22.33 -20.01
CA GLY A 197 10.94 -21.35 -19.77
C GLY A 197 11.44 -19.95 -19.39
N ASN A 198 10.53 -19.04 -19.02
CA ASN A 198 10.85 -17.67 -18.60
C ASN A 198 10.78 -17.46 -17.07
N ILE A 199 10.24 -18.44 -16.34
CA ILE A 199 10.03 -18.42 -14.90
C ILE A 199 10.37 -19.79 -14.30
N THR A 200 11.15 -19.81 -13.22
CA THR A 200 11.46 -21.07 -12.53
C THR A 200 10.21 -21.65 -11.84
N PRO A 201 10.09 -22.97 -11.65
CA PRO A 201 8.94 -23.56 -10.97
C PRO A 201 8.82 -23.14 -9.49
N THR A 202 7.60 -23.22 -8.95
CA THR A 202 7.33 -23.03 -7.51
C THR A 202 8.14 -24.00 -6.67
N GLY A 203 8.73 -23.52 -5.58
CA GLY A 203 9.63 -24.31 -4.72
C GLY A 203 11.10 -24.21 -5.11
N THR A 204 11.47 -23.35 -6.06
CA THR A 204 12.87 -23.03 -6.33
C THR A 204 13.48 -22.33 -5.12
N VAL A 205 14.62 -22.86 -4.64
CA VAL A 205 15.33 -22.36 -3.47
C VAL A 205 16.56 -21.57 -3.90
N PHE A 206 16.79 -20.45 -3.23
CA PHE A 206 17.98 -19.63 -3.40
C PHE A 206 18.78 -19.60 -2.10
N THR A 207 20.10 -19.78 -2.20
CA THR A 207 21.00 -19.70 -1.06
C THR A 207 22.15 -18.78 -1.41
N ARG A 208 22.31 -17.68 -0.66
CA ARG A 208 23.53 -16.87 -0.78
C ARG A 208 24.72 -17.70 -0.33
N LEU A 209 25.76 -17.74 -1.15
CA LEU A 209 27.02 -18.42 -0.82
C LEU A 209 28.01 -17.43 -0.21
N ALA A 210 28.50 -16.51 -1.03
CA ALA A 210 29.43 -15.44 -0.67
C ALA A 210 29.46 -14.42 -1.81
N ASP A 211 30.23 -13.36 -1.64
CA ASP A 211 30.64 -12.54 -2.77
C ASP A 211 31.84 -13.19 -3.48
N SER A 212 31.97 -12.92 -4.78
CA SER A 212 33.04 -13.44 -5.61
C SER A 212 34.39 -12.83 -5.18
N VAL A 213 35.37 -13.70 -4.91
CA VAL A 213 36.74 -13.30 -4.60
C VAL A 213 37.50 -12.83 -5.84
N ASP A 214 37.15 -13.38 -7.01
CA ASP A 214 37.81 -13.07 -8.29
C ASP A 214 37.26 -11.79 -8.92
N PHE A 215 35.98 -11.47 -8.64
CA PHE A 215 35.27 -10.35 -9.22
C PHE A 215 34.52 -9.56 -8.13
N PRO A 216 35.17 -8.57 -7.49
CA PRO A 216 34.54 -7.73 -6.49
C PRO A 216 33.23 -7.10 -7.00
N GLY A 217 32.20 -7.05 -6.14
CA GLY A 217 30.88 -6.52 -6.50
C GLY A 217 29.92 -7.54 -7.12
N ILE A 218 30.30 -8.82 -7.18
CA ILE A 218 29.42 -9.92 -7.61
C ILE A 218 29.04 -10.79 -6.42
N SER A 219 27.74 -11.00 -6.19
CA SER A 219 27.25 -12.01 -5.25
C SER A 219 26.99 -13.34 -5.95
N LEU A 220 27.36 -14.43 -5.28
CA LEU A 220 27.16 -15.80 -5.74
C LEU A 220 25.94 -16.41 -5.05
N ILE A 221 24.97 -16.86 -5.85
CA ILE A 221 23.70 -17.41 -5.39
C ILE A 221 23.56 -18.83 -5.92
N ARG A 222 23.44 -19.81 -5.02
CA ARG A 222 23.03 -21.16 -5.42
C ARG A 222 21.55 -21.14 -5.78
N VAL A 223 21.22 -21.71 -6.95
CA VAL A 223 19.85 -21.89 -7.43
C VAL A 223 19.54 -23.37 -7.46
N ALA A 224 18.51 -23.80 -6.74
CA ALA A 224 18.07 -25.18 -6.67
C ALA A 224 16.60 -25.28 -7.11
N PRO A 225 16.33 -25.45 -8.42
CA PRO A 225 14.98 -25.68 -8.91
C PRO A 225 14.49 -27.08 -8.50
N PRO A 226 13.19 -27.26 -8.24
CA PRO A 226 12.62 -28.59 -8.05
C PRO A 226 12.79 -29.40 -9.35
N GLY A 227 13.17 -30.67 -9.22
CA GLY A 227 13.55 -31.52 -10.36
C GLY A 227 15.03 -31.45 -10.75
N GLY A 228 15.83 -30.59 -10.10
CA GLY A 228 17.30 -30.60 -10.20
C GLY A 228 17.89 -29.92 -11.42
N SER A 229 17.07 -29.49 -12.38
CA SER A 229 17.51 -28.64 -13.49
C SER A 229 16.43 -27.68 -13.99
N PHE A 230 16.86 -26.56 -14.57
CA PHE A 230 16.02 -25.58 -15.24
C PHE A 230 16.84 -24.77 -16.24
N ALA A 231 16.31 -24.48 -17.43
CA ALA A 231 16.94 -23.59 -18.38
C ALA A 231 15.98 -22.45 -18.78
N PHE A 232 16.54 -21.27 -19.01
CA PHE A 232 15.76 -20.16 -19.55
C PHE A 232 15.65 -20.26 -21.07
N ALA A 233 14.42 -20.19 -21.59
CA ALA A 233 14.14 -20.23 -23.03
C ALA A 233 14.53 -18.93 -23.74
N ALA A 234 14.50 -17.81 -23.02
CA ALA A 234 14.81 -16.49 -23.52
C ALA A 234 15.98 -15.88 -22.75
N VAL A 235 16.64 -14.93 -23.41
CA VAL A 235 17.77 -14.18 -22.88
C VAL A 235 17.28 -12.78 -22.54
N SER A 236 17.68 -12.23 -21.39
CA SER A 236 17.48 -10.80 -21.13
C SER A 236 18.49 -9.96 -21.92
N ALA A 237 18.01 -9.14 -22.86
CA ALA A 237 18.86 -8.22 -23.63
C ALA A 237 19.72 -7.30 -22.73
N GLN A 238 19.19 -6.90 -21.58
CA GLN A 238 19.87 -6.05 -20.61
C GLN A 238 20.49 -6.83 -19.43
N ARG A 239 20.57 -8.16 -19.52
CA ARG A 239 21.03 -9.07 -18.47
C ARG A 239 20.33 -8.85 -17.13
N ARG A 240 19.03 -8.56 -17.14
CA ARG A 240 18.21 -8.34 -15.94
C ARG A 240 17.49 -9.63 -15.52
N ILE A 241 17.42 -9.82 -14.21
CA ILE A 241 16.63 -10.87 -13.56
C ILE A 241 15.76 -10.24 -12.47
N TYR A 242 14.63 -10.87 -12.22
CA TYR A 242 13.67 -10.46 -11.19
C TYR A 242 13.36 -11.66 -10.31
N PHE A 243 13.33 -11.45 -9.00
CA PHE A 243 12.82 -12.40 -8.02
C PHE A 243 11.41 -11.96 -7.65
N ALA A 244 10.44 -12.86 -7.77
CA ALA A 244 9.06 -12.63 -7.36
C ALA A 244 8.63 -13.77 -6.44
N ASP A 245 8.05 -13.46 -5.29
CA ASP A 245 7.63 -14.43 -4.29
C ASP A 245 6.10 -14.58 -4.20
N ARG A 246 5.35 -13.66 -4.82
CA ARG A 246 3.90 -13.64 -4.80
C ARG A 246 3.29 -13.04 -6.05
N VAL A 247 2.06 -13.49 -6.31
CA VAL A 247 1.13 -12.88 -7.24
C VAL A 247 0.27 -11.88 -6.47
N VAL A 248 0.12 -10.68 -7.02
CA VAL A 248 -0.85 -9.70 -6.53
C VAL A 248 -1.96 -9.59 -7.55
N GLY A 249 -3.20 -9.69 -7.09
CA GLY A 249 -4.38 -9.54 -7.92
C GLY A 249 -5.36 -8.51 -7.39
N TYR A 250 -6.13 -7.92 -8.31
CA TYR A 250 -7.28 -7.08 -8.00
C TYR A 250 -8.50 -7.65 -8.72
N ARG A 251 -9.65 -7.64 -8.07
CA ARG A 251 -10.91 -8.13 -8.65
C ARG A 251 -12.09 -7.30 -8.16
N CYS A 252 -12.91 -6.88 -9.10
CA CYS A 252 -14.20 -6.27 -8.84
C CYS A 252 -15.24 -7.37 -8.62
N MET A 253 -15.99 -7.22 -7.53
CA MET A 253 -17.01 -8.15 -7.10
C MET A 253 -18.38 -7.62 -7.47
N GLY A 254 -19.31 -8.53 -7.79
CA GLY A 254 -20.69 -8.15 -8.10
C GLY A 254 -21.46 -7.52 -6.93
N ASP A 255 -20.90 -7.55 -5.71
CA ASP A 255 -21.44 -6.90 -4.51
C ASP A 255 -20.94 -5.46 -4.30
N GLY A 256 -20.25 -4.90 -5.30
CA GLY A 256 -19.76 -3.52 -5.29
C GLY A 256 -18.45 -3.31 -4.53
N ARG A 257 -17.66 -4.36 -4.33
CA ARG A 257 -16.33 -4.26 -3.70
C ARG A 257 -15.21 -4.49 -4.72
N LEU A 258 -14.16 -3.68 -4.64
CA LEU A 258 -12.87 -3.97 -5.24
C LEU A 258 -11.98 -4.60 -4.18
N LEU A 259 -11.56 -5.85 -4.40
CA LEU A 259 -10.70 -6.59 -3.49
C LEU A 259 -9.31 -6.76 -4.09
N ARG A 260 -8.28 -6.61 -3.26
CA ARG A 260 -6.90 -6.98 -3.57
C ARG A 260 -6.55 -8.29 -2.86
N TYR A 261 -6.01 -9.25 -3.58
CA TYR A 261 -5.64 -10.55 -3.05
C TYR A 261 -4.19 -10.89 -3.40
N GLU A 262 -3.61 -11.82 -2.65
CA GLU A 262 -2.27 -12.35 -2.88
C GLU A 262 -2.29 -13.88 -2.82
N HIS A 263 -1.41 -14.51 -3.58
CA HIS A 263 -1.15 -15.95 -3.52
C HIS A 263 0.27 -16.28 -4.02
N ASP A 264 0.73 -17.48 -3.74
CA ASP A 264 2.09 -17.98 -3.99
C ASP A 264 2.13 -19.13 -5.02
N GLN A 265 1.12 -19.20 -5.89
CA GLN A 265 0.99 -20.26 -6.90
C GLN A 265 1.00 -19.68 -8.32
N LEU A 266 1.79 -20.29 -9.20
CA LEU A 266 1.74 -20.00 -10.63
C LEU A 266 0.59 -20.78 -11.27
N GLN A 267 -0.47 -20.06 -11.65
CA GLN A 267 -1.64 -20.62 -12.30
C GLN A 267 -1.63 -20.27 -13.80
N ALA A 268 -2.00 -21.20 -14.66
CA ALA A 268 -2.07 -20.96 -16.11
C ALA A 268 -3.16 -19.94 -16.49
N THR A 269 -4.23 -19.88 -15.71
CA THR A 269 -5.38 -19.00 -15.91
C THR A 269 -5.57 -18.11 -14.69
N LEU A 270 -6.22 -16.97 -14.90
CA LEU A 270 -6.67 -16.12 -13.78
C LEU A 270 -7.72 -16.91 -12.98
N PRO A 271 -7.60 -17.04 -11.66
CA PRO A 271 -8.58 -17.78 -10.86
C PRO A 271 -9.95 -17.08 -10.92
N ALA A 272 -11.00 -17.85 -11.23
CA ALA A 272 -12.36 -17.32 -11.40
C ALA A 272 -12.96 -16.81 -10.07
N ALA A 273 -12.63 -17.48 -8.96
CA ALA A 273 -12.94 -17.05 -7.61
C ALA A 273 -11.70 -16.43 -6.94
N LEU A 274 -11.87 -15.68 -5.86
CA LEU A 274 -10.73 -15.19 -5.09
C LEU A 274 -9.95 -16.37 -4.48
N PRO A 275 -8.64 -16.48 -4.72
CA PRO A 275 -7.82 -17.58 -4.19
C PRO A 275 -7.49 -17.42 -2.69
N SER A 276 -7.67 -16.24 -2.10
CA SER A 276 -7.46 -15.94 -0.68
C SER A 276 -8.49 -14.93 -0.15
N THR A 277 -8.50 -14.64 1.16
CA THR A 277 -9.34 -13.56 1.72
C THR A 277 -8.86 -12.21 1.17
N GLY A 278 -9.56 -11.71 0.16
CA GLY A 278 -9.26 -10.41 -0.45
C GLY A 278 -9.40 -9.26 0.56
N ARG A 279 -8.49 -8.29 0.47
CA ARG A 279 -8.51 -7.05 1.25
C ARG A 279 -9.26 -5.97 0.49
N LEU A 280 -10.25 -5.37 1.13
CA LEU A 280 -11.02 -4.26 0.56
C LEU A 280 -10.09 -3.10 0.15
N GLN A 281 -10.23 -2.65 -1.09
CA GLN A 281 -9.54 -1.47 -1.63
C GLN A 281 -10.49 -0.31 -1.90
N ALA A 282 -11.68 -0.63 -2.42
CA ALA A 282 -12.78 0.31 -2.57
C ALA A 282 -14.09 -0.41 -2.32
N ASP A 283 -15.04 0.28 -1.69
CA ASP A 283 -16.44 -0.10 -1.66
C ASP A 283 -17.22 0.70 -2.72
N ARG A 284 -18.53 0.39 -2.85
CA ARG A 284 -19.45 1.14 -3.72
C ARG A 284 -19.02 1.22 -5.19
N VAL A 285 -18.31 0.20 -5.64
CA VAL A 285 -17.85 0.07 -7.01
C VAL A 285 -19.03 -0.34 -7.88
N THR A 286 -19.44 0.54 -8.79
CA THR A 286 -20.54 0.27 -9.73
C THR A 286 -20.04 -0.25 -11.07
N GLY A 287 -18.74 -0.12 -11.36
CA GLY A 287 -18.15 -0.62 -12.59
C GLY A 287 -16.63 -0.62 -12.57
N CYS A 288 -16.05 -1.59 -13.27
CA CYS A 288 -14.60 -1.70 -13.50
C CYS A 288 -14.32 -2.00 -14.97
N ASP A 289 -13.20 -1.48 -15.45
CA ASP A 289 -12.64 -1.86 -16.74
C ASP A 289 -11.12 -1.71 -16.66
N PHE A 290 -10.44 -2.85 -16.71
CA PHE A 290 -8.99 -2.94 -16.76
C PHE A 290 -8.56 -3.38 -18.16
N ARG A 291 -7.64 -2.63 -18.75
CA ARG A 291 -7.09 -2.90 -20.08
C ARG A 291 -5.58 -2.82 -20.04
N PHE A 292 -4.93 -3.60 -20.88
CA PHE A 292 -3.48 -3.65 -21.00
C PHE A 292 -3.12 -3.92 -22.46
N ALA A 293 -2.38 -2.99 -23.03
CA ALA A 293 -1.87 -3.08 -24.39
C ALA A 293 -0.51 -2.40 -24.43
N ASP A 294 0.45 -2.99 -25.13
CA ASP A 294 1.75 -2.38 -25.44
C ASP A 294 2.49 -1.77 -24.21
N GLY A 295 2.42 -2.45 -23.07
CA GLY A 295 3.08 -1.99 -21.83
C GLY A 295 2.35 -0.86 -21.09
N LEU A 296 1.16 -0.46 -21.54
CA LEU A 296 0.31 0.54 -20.89
C LEU A 296 -0.91 -0.13 -20.25
N ALA A 297 -1.01 -0.05 -18.93
CA ALA A 297 -2.21 -0.45 -18.19
C ALA A 297 -3.16 0.75 -18.06
N SER A 298 -4.40 0.58 -18.49
CA SER A 298 -5.49 1.54 -18.30
C SER A 298 -6.48 0.98 -17.29
N LEU A 299 -6.63 1.68 -16.16
CA LEU A 299 -7.52 1.30 -15.08
C LEU A 299 -8.68 2.29 -15.01
N ARG A 300 -9.91 1.79 -14.98
CA ARG A 300 -11.10 2.62 -14.79
C ARG A 300 -11.99 2.04 -13.70
N LEU A 301 -12.40 2.90 -12.77
CA LEU A 301 -13.34 2.59 -11.70
C LEU A 301 -14.50 3.59 -11.74
N ASP A 302 -15.72 3.06 -11.63
CA ASP A 302 -16.93 3.83 -11.37
C ASP A 302 -17.34 3.59 -9.91
N ILE A 303 -17.46 4.66 -9.11
CA ILE A 303 -17.85 4.60 -7.69
C ILE A 303 -19.16 5.38 -7.52
N GLY A 304 -20.15 4.81 -6.83
CA GLY A 304 -21.48 5.43 -6.71
C GLY A 304 -22.12 5.33 -5.33
N ALA A 305 -22.81 6.40 -4.92
CA ALA A 305 -23.60 6.43 -3.69
C ALA A 305 -24.85 7.29 -3.87
N ALA A 306 -25.99 6.81 -3.36
CA ALA A 306 -27.24 7.57 -3.28
C ALA A 306 -27.67 8.24 -4.60
N GLY A 307 -27.58 7.51 -5.72
CA GLY A 307 -27.96 7.98 -7.05
C GLY A 307 -26.90 8.83 -7.78
N GLU A 308 -25.78 9.13 -7.13
CA GLU A 308 -24.63 9.80 -7.74
C GLU A 308 -23.53 8.78 -8.10
N SER A 309 -22.85 8.98 -9.23
CA SER A 309 -21.69 8.19 -9.62
C SER A 309 -20.58 9.08 -10.17
N ILE A 310 -19.35 8.69 -9.88
CA ILE A 310 -18.14 9.29 -10.45
C ILE A 310 -17.35 8.22 -11.20
N ARG A 311 -16.62 8.66 -12.23
CA ARG A 311 -15.72 7.81 -13.00
C ARG A 311 -14.30 8.33 -12.85
N LEU A 312 -13.40 7.45 -12.44
CA LEU A 312 -11.98 7.74 -12.32
C LEU A 312 -11.21 6.82 -13.29
N ALA A 313 -10.24 7.38 -13.98
CA ALA A 313 -9.37 6.63 -14.88
C ALA A 313 -7.90 6.94 -14.59
N GLN A 314 -7.05 5.93 -14.67
CA GLN A 314 -5.61 6.05 -14.44
C GLN A 314 -4.86 5.19 -15.46
N GLN A 315 -3.89 5.82 -16.13
CA GLN A 315 -2.99 5.13 -17.05
C GLN A 315 -1.63 4.96 -16.39
N VAL A 316 -1.07 3.75 -16.49
CA VAL A 316 0.19 3.37 -15.85
C VAL A 316 1.06 2.69 -16.89
N GLN A 317 2.21 3.28 -17.18
CA GLN A 317 3.23 2.59 -17.95
C GLN A 317 3.96 1.57 -17.08
N VAL A 318 4.13 0.36 -17.59
CA VAL A 318 4.94 -0.68 -16.97
C VAL A 318 6.41 -0.36 -17.27
N SER A 319 7.03 0.41 -16.37
CA SER A 319 8.39 0.99 -16.54
C SER A 319 9.52 -0.03 -16.70
N ASN A 320 9.26 -1.32 -16.52
CA ASN A 320 10.26 -2.36 -16.69
C ASN A 320 10.13 -3.12 -18.03
N ALA A 321 9.51 -2.55 -19.06
CA ALA A 321 9.47 -3.16 -20.40
C ALA A 321 10.85 -3.73 -20.82
N PRO A 322 10.90 -4.96 -21.36
CA PRO A 322 12.15 -5.70 -21.62
C PRO A 322 13.16 -4.96 -22.51
#